data_AF-A0A520QG70-F1
#
_entry.id   AF-A0A520QG70-F1
#
_cell.length_a   1.000
_cell.length_b   1.000
_cell.length_c   1.000
_cell.angle_alpha   90.00
_cell.angle_beta   90.00
_cell.angle_gamma   90.00
#
_symmetry.space_group_name_H-M   'P 1'
#
loop_
_entity.id
_entity.type
_entity.pdbx_description
1 polymer ?
#
loop_
_entity_poly.entity_id
_entity_poly.type
_entity_poly.pdbx_seq_one_letter_code
_entity_poly.pdbx_strand_id
1 'polypeptide(L)'
;MTPQAHGSSILGLGGSMDSRARDWRPPHPHSIRRGAGAREKGIALVLAIIAIMILAVVLSDMHENTGTSYALASTQRDRLQAEYMAKSGLNLTRMLIGNEQPIRQAVAPFYQAVLQRPPPQLPIWSYANDILAPFCNYEAAQGNIELTGVDFSAATGLGENPASCEIIAFAENSKLNVNNPLHMGGDRGRLNVAQQVFAMTGGYQASSPYDPLFERRDADNQITTRLDIVGALIDWWDYDTQRTVFDPGANSVDSNSGAEDDVYAQFRDPYQVKNAPFDTLEELRYIRGVGDDFWATFVEPDPDDPRSRRITVYGSGKVHLNEAEPAVLLARTCAILVDQPLCTNPAEAAKFIQIIGTARSLAPIPWFGNIPDYIQFLRGQGDSGELRPMLESVLGADNALLPAPVTVSPEAERFFHQGFVTGAAIIFIQSTGRVGACDETDEDAVGRCTSIRFRSVVNFDPPWTPPPPNAGSMPRMGVFHHFRID
;
A
#
# COMPACT_ATOMS: atom_id res chain seq x y z
N MET A 1 -9.51 -39.09 56.59
CA MET A 1 -10.75 -39.89 56.56
C MET A 1 -10.74 -40.75 55.29
N THR A 2 -10.18 -41.95 55.42
CA THR A 2 -10.42 -43.15 54.59
C THR A 2 -11.67 -43.89 55.13
N PRO A 3 -12.22 -44.96 54.52
CA PRO A 3 -11.75 -45.80 53.39
C PRO A 3 -12.80 -46.01 52.26
N GLN A 4 -12.46 -46.37 51.01
CA GLN A 4 -12.24 -47.72 50.43
C GLN A 4 -13.14 -48.87 50.96
N ALA A 5 -13.86 -49.57 50.06
CA ALA A 5 -13.75 -51.03 49.81
C ALA A 5 -14.92 -51.64 48.99
N HIS A 6 -14.53 -52.39 47.95
CA HIS A 6 -14.94 -53.74 47.49
C HIS A 6 -16.34 -54.36 47.73
N GLY A 7 -16.76 -55.15 46.72
CA GLY A 7 -17.51 -56.42 46.89
C GLY A 7 -18.73 -56.53 45.97
N SER A 8 -18.64 -57.16 44.80
CA SER A 8 -18.80 -58.61 44.52
C SER A 8 -20.13 -59.25 44.95
N SER A 9 -20.87 -59.66 43.92
CA SER A 9 -21.51 -60.97 43.73
C SER A 9 -22.77 -61.40 44.49
N ILE A 10 -23.83 -61.60 43.66
CA ILE A 10 -24.53 -62.89 43.43
C ILE A 10 -25.63 -63.34 44.44
N LEU A 11 -26.72 -63.86 43.82
CA LEU A 11 -27.83 -64.69 44.34
C LEU A 11 -28.88 -63.96 45.19
N GLY A 12 -30.18 -64.14 45.01
CA GLY A 12 -30.96 -65.11 44.23
C GLY A 12 -32.41 -65.09 44.73
N LEU A 13 -33.22 -66.01 44.19
CA LEU A 13 -34.56 -66.42 44.65
C LEU A 13 -35.68 -65.40 44.36
N GLY A 14 -36.88 -65.76 43.92
CA GLY A 14 -37.53 -67.05 43.78
C GLY A 14 -39.04 -66.80 43.59
N GLY A 15 -39.77 -67.78 43.07
CA GLY A 15 -41.23 -67.78 42.98
C GLY A 15 -41.68 -68.57 41.75
N SER A 16 -41.99 -69.87 41.87
CA SER A 16 -43.30 -70.40 42.31
C SER A 16 -44.35 -70.15 41.22
N MET A 17 -45.03 -71.12 40.59
CA MET A 17 -45.70 -72.34 41.03
C MET A 17 -45.91 -73.21 39.77
N ASP A 18 -45.63 -74.50 39.78
CA ASP A 18 -46.57 -75.58 40.12
C ASP A 18 -47.63 -75.84 39.02
N SER A 19 -47.49 -76.93 38.26
CA SER A 19 -48.47 -78.02 38.24
C SER A 19 -48.11 -79.14 37.24
N ARG A 20 -48.39 -80.35 37.71
CA ARG A 20 -48.06 -81.68 37.19
C ARG A 20 -48.70 -81.99 35.82
N ALA A 21 -48.04 -82.79 34.99
CA ALA A 21 -48.54 -84.10 34.54
C ALA A 21 -47.65 -84.79 33.47
N ARG A 22 -47.04 -85.91 33.89
CA ARG A 22 -46.90 -87.24 33.24
C ARG A 22 -46.32 -87.39 31.83
N ASP A 23 -45.15 -88.05 31.85
CA ASP A 23 -44.53 -89.00 30.90
C ASP A 23 -45.36 -89.56 29.74
N TRP A 24 -44.76 -89.57 28.54
CA TRP A 24 -44.45 -90.80 27.79
C TRP A 24 -43.49 -90.53 26.60
N ARG A 25 -42.44 -91.35 26.43
CA ARG A 25 -41.65 -91.50 25.17
C ARG A 25 -41.92 -92.90 24.62
N PRO A 26 -41.84 -93.12 23.28
CA PRO A 26 -40.73 -93.96 22.74
C PRO A 26 -40.37 -93.54 21.27
N PRO A 27 -39.60 -94.29 20.45
CA PRO A 27 -38.45 -93.75 19.70
C PRO A 27 -38.68 -93.63 18.17
N HIS A 28 -37.68 -93.05 17.49
CA HIS A 28 -37.57 -92.75 16.06
C HIS A 28 -38.05 -93.84 15.07
N PRO A 29 -38.38 -93.43 13.83
CA PRO A 29 -37.41 -93.72 12.76
C PRO A 29 -37.24 -92.61 11.70
N HIS A 30 -36.05 -92.67 11.10
CA HIS A 30 -35.50 -91.87 10.01
C HIS A 30 -36.47 -91.52 8.87
N SER A 31 -36.39 -90.29 8.34
CA SER A 31 -36.37 -90.08 6.89
C SER A 31 -35.86 -88.70 6.47
N ILE A 32 -35.00 -88.73 5.46
CA ILE A 32 -34.66 -87.70 4.45
C ILE A 32 -33.89 -86.44 4.89
N ARG A 33 -32.55 -86.55 4.82
CA ARG A 33 -31.69 -85.42 4.43
C ARG A 33 -32.15 -84.91 3.05
N ARG A 34 -32.80 -83.75 2.99
CA ARG A 34 -32.81 -82.90 1.79
C ARG A 34 -31.74 -81.83 1.98
N GLY A 35 -30.71 -81.91 1.15
CA GLY A 35 -29.68 -80.88 1.05
C GLY A 35 -30.29 -79.58 0.55
N ALA A 36 -30.32 -78.58 1.41
CA ALA A 36 -30.51 -77.18 1.07
C ALA A 36 -29.74 -76.36 2.12
N GLY A 37 -28.43 -76.19 1.91
CA GLY A 37 -27.60 -75.46 2.88
C GLY A 37 -26.22 -75.03 2.38
N ALA A 38 -25.96 -75.17 1.08
CA ALA A 38 -24.66 -74.82 0.48
C ALA A 38 -24.74 -73.69 -0.57
N ARG A 39 -25.94 -73.27 -1.01
CA ARG A 39 -26.11 -72.20 -2.01
C ARG A 39 -26.37 -70.80 -1.42
N GLU A 40 -26.83 -70.69 -0.17
CA GLU A 40 -27.14 -69.40 0.48
C GLU A 40 -25.92 -68.71 1.10
N LYS A 41 -24.83 -69.47 1.36
CA LYS A 41 -23.61 -68.93 2.01
C LYS A 41 -22.77 -68.03 1.11
N GLY A 42 -22.89 -68.15 -0.23
CA GLY A 42 -22.22 -67.25 -1.18
C GLY A 42 -22.99 -65.95 -1.42
N ILE A 43 -24.32 -66.00 -1.38
CA ILE A 43 -25.18 -64.83 -1.63
C ILE A 43 -25.08 -63.82 -0.50
N ALA A 44 -25.03 -64.27 0.76
CA ALA A 44 -24.83 -63.39 1.91
C ALA A 44 -23.50 -62.61 1.85
N LEU A 45 -22.42 -63.25 1.39
CA LEU A 45 -21.12 -62.61 1.21
C LEU A 45 -21.15 -61.57 0.07
N VAL A 46 -21.78 -61.90 -1.06
CA VAL A 46 -21.93 -60.98 -2.18
C VAL A 46 -22.78 -59.76 -1.79
N LEU A 47 -23.90 -59.97 -1.07
CA LEU A 47 -24.72 -58.88 -0.55
C LEU A 47 -23.94 -58.01 0.44
N ALA A 48 -23.12 -58.60 1.31
CA ALA A 48 -22.27 -57.86 2.23
C ALA A 48 -21.21 -57.02 1.50
N ILE A 49 -20.53 -57.58 0.50
CA ILE A 49 -19.53 -56.86 -0.30
C ILE A 49 -20.19 -55.73 -1.08
N ILE A 50 -21.34 -55.97 -1.71
CA ILE A 50 -22.08 -54.92 -2.42
C ILE A 50 -22.51 -53.81 -1.45
N ALA A 51 -23.01 -54.15 -0.27
CA ALA A 51 -23.38 -53.17 0.75
C ALA A 51 -22.18 -52.35 1.23
N ILE A 52 -21.03 -52.99 1.46
CA ILE A 52 -19.78 -52.30 1.84
C ILE A 52 -19.29 -51.41 0.70
N MET A 53 -19.34 -51.86 -0.55
CA MET A 53 -18.95 -51.07 -1.73
C MET A 53 -19.83 -49.82 -1.86
N ILE A 54 -21.15 -49.96 -1.71
CA ILE A 54 -22.08 -48.82 -1.75
C ILE A 54 -21.78 -47.85 -0.59
N LEU A 55 -21.59 -48.36 0.63
CA LEU A 55 -21.25 -47.53 1.79
C LEU A 55 -19.92 -46.80 1.61
N ALA A 56 -18.91 -47.46 1.05
CA ALA A 56 -17.60 -46.86 0.79
C ALA A 56 -17.70 -45.70 -0.21
N VAL A 57 -18.49 -45.85 -1.28
CA VAL A 57 -18.74 -44.76 -2.25
C VAL A 57 -19.46 -43.59 -1.58
N VAL A 58 -20.51 -43.84 -0.79
CA VAL A 58 -21.24 -42.79 -0.06
C VAL A 58 -20.35 -42.07 0.95
N LEU A 59 -19.50 -42.81 1.68
CA LEU A 59 -18.55 -42.22 2.62
C LEU A 59 -17.50 -41.37 1.90
N SER A 60 -17.02 -41.81 0.73
CA SER A 60 -16.08 -41.05 -0.10
C SER A 60 -16.70 -39.74 -0.59
N ASP A 61 -17.91 -39.78 -1.13
CA ASP A 61 -18.64 -38.59 -1.59
C ASP A 61 -18.95 -37.62 -0.43
N MET A 62 -19.36 -38.14 0.73
CA MET A 62 -19.57 -37.32 1.92
C MET A 62 -18.27 -36.68 2.41
N HIS A 63 -17.14 -37.40 2.35
CA HIS A 63 -15.83 -36.87 2.74
C HIS A 63 -15.37 -35.75 1.82
N GLU A 64 -15.52 -35.92 0.50
CA GLU A 64 -15.21 -34.89 -0.49
C GLU A 64 -16.12 -33.66 -0.35
N ASN A 65 -17.44 -33.85 -0.27
CA ASN A 65 -18.41 -32.76 -0.15
C ASN A 65 -18.29 -32.00 1.18
N THR A 66 -18.04 -32.69 2.29
CA THR A 66 -17.83 -32.06 3.60
C THR A 66 -16.49 -31.34 3.64
N GLY A 67 -15.43 -31.94 3.09
CA GLY A 67 -14.10 -31.34 3.05
C GLY A 67 -14.06 -30.05 2.22
N THR A 68 -14.70 -30.05 1.04
CA THR A 68 -14.83 -28.86 0.19
C THR A 68 -15.69 -27.78 0.85
N SER A 69 -16.84 -28.15 1.43
CA SER A 69 -17.72 -27.20 2.14
C SER A 69 -17.02 -26.56 3.34
N TYR A 70 -16.28 -27.35 4.11
CA TYR A 70 -15.46 -26.86 5.22
C TYR A 70 -14.38 -25.89 4.73
N ALA A 71 -13.65 -26.25 3.67
CA ALA A 71 -12.61 -25.39 3.10
C ALA A 71 -13.16 -24.05 2.61
N LEU A 72 -14.32 -24.05 1.93
CA LEU A 72 -14.98 -22.83 1.49
C LEU A 72 -15.44 -21.97 2.68
N ALA A 73 -16.08 -22.57 3.68
CA ALA A 73 -16.53 -21.86 4.87
C ALA A 73 -15.34 -21.25 5.66
N SER A 74 -14.23 -21.98 5.80
CA SER A 74 -13.02 -21.43 6.42
C SER A 74 -12.46 -20.27 5.63
N THR A 75 -12.35 -20.37 4.30
CA THR A 75 -11.83 -19.29 3.45
C THR A 75 -12.73 -18.06 3.48
N GLN A 76 -14.06 -18.22 3.50
CA GLN A 76 -14.98 -17.09 3.62
C GLN A 76 -14.87 -16.39 4.98
N ARG A 77 -14.75 -17.16 6.07
CA ARG A 77 -14.51 -16.61 7.40
C ARG A 77 -13.19 -15.83 7.44
N ASP A 78 -12.11 -16.43 6.95
CA ASP A 78 -10.76 -15.84 7.00
C ASP A 78 -10.69 -14.58 6.11
N ARG A 79 -11.35 -14.61 4.95
CA ARG A 79 -11.50 -13.43 4.08
C ARG A 79 -12.23 -12.28 4.77
N LEU A 80 -13.34 -12.57 5.45
CA LEU A 80 -14.12 -11.57 6.16
C LEU A 80 -13.32 -10.96 7.32
N GLN A 81 -12.59 -11.80 8.06
CA GLN A 81 -11.70 -11.37 9.14
C GLN A 81 -10.57 -10.48 8.61
N ALA A 82 -9.88 -10.88 7.54
CA ALA A 82 -8.86 -10.08 6.87
C ALA A 82 -9.42 -8.74 6.39
N GLU A 83 -10.61 -8.73 5.78
CA GLU A 83 -11.24 -7.51 5.28
C GLU A 83 -11.55 -6.51 6.41
N TYR A 84 -12.16 -6.96 7.52
CA TYR A 84 -12.45 -6.10 8.66
C TYR A 84 -11.19 -5.63 9.39
N MET A 85 -10.14 -6.45 9.41
CA MET A 85 -8.87 -6.06 10.00
C MET A 85 -8.19 -4.96 9.16
N ALA A 86 -8.19 -5.12 7.85
CA ALA A 86 -7.68 -4.10 6.93
C ALA A 86 -8.48 -2.78 7.04
N LYS A 87 -9.82 -2.85 7.13
CA LYS A 87 -10.67 -1.68 7.41
C LYS A 87 -10.36 -1.02 8.76
N SER A 88 -10.05 -1.82 9.78
CA SER A 88 -9.63 -1.32 11.10
C SER A 88 -8.32 -0.54 10.98
N GLY A 89 -7.29 -1.11 10.34
CA GLY A 89 -6.02 -0.42 10.10
C GLY A 89 -6.18 0.91 9.35
N LEU A 90 -7.03 0.95 8.31
CA LEU A 90 -7.36 2.18 7.58
C LEU A 90 -8.01 3.23 8.48
N ASN A 91 -9.03 2.86 9.27
CA ASN A 91 -9.74 3.81 10.14
C ASN A 91 -8.90 4.27 11.33
N LEU A 92 -8.07 3.40 11.91
CA LEU A 92 -7.11 3.76 12.95
C LEU A 92 -6.05 4.73 12.41
N THR A 93 -5.57 4.52 11.19
CA THR A 93 -4.64 5.46 10.54
C THR A 93 -5.28 6.83 10.35
N ARG A 94 -6.55 6.89 9.94
CA ARG A 94 -7.31 8.15 9.83
C ARG A 94 -7.46 8.86 11.17
N MET A 95 -7.73 8.11 12.24
CA MET A 95 -7.78 8.66 13.60
C MET A 95 -6.42 9.20 14.03
N LEU A 96 -5.33 8.46 13.77
CA LEU A 96 -3.96 8.87 14.09
C LEU A 96 -3.63 10.20 13.41
N ILE A 97 -3.87 10.30 12.10
CA ILE A 97 -3.65 11.55 11.32
C ILE A 97 -4.51 12.70 11.87
N GLY A 98 -5.76 12.43 12.23
CA GLY A 98 -6.66 13.41 12.85
C GLY A 98 -6.14 13.96 14.19
N ASN A 99 -5.22 13.26 14.86
CA ASN A 99 -4.59 13.65 16.12
C ASN A 99 -3.15 14.18 15.96
N GLU A 100 -2.71 14.49 14.73
CA GLU A 100 -1.36 15.03 14.49
C GLU A 100 -1.07 16.30 15.28
N GLN A 101 -2.03 17.24 15.29
CA GLN A 101 -1.80 18.54 15.93
C GLN A 101 -1.56 18.41 17.46
N PRO A 102 -2.37 17.67 18.23
CA PRO A 102 -2.07 17.35 19.63
C PRO A 102 -0.70 16.68 19.82
N ILE A 103 -0.34 15.70 18.97
CA ILE A 103 0.95 15.00 19.06
C ILE A 103 2.11 15.99 18.83
N ARG A 104 1.99 16.85 17.81
CA ARG A 104 2.97 17.89 17.51
C ARG A 104 3.16 18.86 18.67
N GLN A 105 2.08 19.23 19.35
CA GLN A 105 2.14 20.10 20.54
C GLN A 105 2.86 19.42 21.71
N ALA A 106 2.66 18.11 21.89
CA ALA A 106 3.32 17.35 22.95
C ALA A 106 4.85 17.28 22.78
N VAL A 107 5.34 17.17 21.54
CA VAL A 107 6.79 17.09 21.25
C VAL A 107 7.45 18.46 21.01
N ALA A 108 6.68 19.55 20.94
CA ALA A 108 7.21 20.88 20.68
C ALA A 108 8.32 21.34 21.65
N PRO A 109 8.26 21.07 22.97
CA PRO A 109 9.34 21.44 23.88
C PRO A 109 10.67 20.74 23.57
N PHE A 110 10.62 19.48 23.13
CA PHE A 110 11.80 18.71 22.72
C PHE A 110 12.43 19.31 21.45
N TYR A 111 11.61 19.61 20.44
CA TYR A 111 12.06 20.28 19.21
C TYR A 111 12.73 21.63 19.51
N GLN A 112 12.15 22.41 20.41
CA GLN A 112 12.73 23.70 20.81
C GLN A 112 14.06 23.53 21.56
N ALA A 113 14.19 22.50 22.40
CA ALA A 113 15.42 22.27 23.16
C ALA A 113 16.57 21.72 22.30
N VAL A 114 16.27 20.84 21.35
CA VAL A 114 17.28 20.13 20.54
C VAL A 114 17.58 20.84 19.23
N LEU A 115 16.55 21.24 18.50
CA LEU A 115 16.66 21.82 17.16
C LEU A 115 16.49 23.34 17.14
N GLN A 116 16.20 23.96 18.29
CA GLN A 116 16.00 25.41 18.45
C GLN A 116 14.91 26.00 17.56
N ARG A 117 13.99 25.17 17.06
CA ARG A 117 12.87 25.57 16.20
C ARG A 117 11.61 24.78 16.54
N PRO A 118 10.41 25.32 16.26
CA PRO A 118 9.17 24.58 16.43
C PRO A 118 9.09 23.40 15.44
N PRO A 119 8.41 22.30 15.80
CA PRO A 119 8.17 21.22 14.87
C PRO A 119 7.27 21.69 13.71
N PRO A 120 7.60 21.37 12.45
CA PRO A 120 6.63 21.47 11.35
C PRO A 120 5.56 20.37 11.51
N GLN A 121 4.72 20.18 10.49
CA GLN A 121 3.82 19.02 10.48
C GLN A 121 4.64 17.72 10.56
N LEU A 122 4.25 16.83 11.47
CA LEU A 122 4.94 15.58 11.70
C LEU A 122 4.36 14.49 10.78
N PRO A 123 5.20 13.70 10.09
CA PRO A 123 4.76 12.63 9.21
C PRO A 123 4.34 11.38 10.00
N ILE A 124 3.47 11.53 11.00
CA ILE A 124 3.07 10.45 11.93
C ILE A 124 2.45 9.25 11.20
N TRP A 125 1.87 9.47 10.03
CA TRP A 125 1.34 8.41 9.16
C TRP A 125 2.42 7.46 8.67
N SER A 126 3.65 7.94 8.46
CA SER A 126 4.75 7.09 8.00
C SER A 126 5.14 6.03 9.04
N TYR A 127 4.77 6.26 10.30
CA TYR A 127 5.00 5.36 11.44
C TYR A 127 3.70 4.69 11.92
N ALA A 128 2.63 4.76 11.13
CA ALA A 128 1.33 4.23 11.53
C ALA A 128 1.38 2.73 11.83
N ASN A 129 2.18 1.96 11.08
CA ASN A 129 2.36 0.52 11.32
C ASN A 129 2.85 0.22 12.74
N ASP A 130 3.86 0.97 13.19
CA ASP A 130 4.52 0.75 14.48
C ASP A 130 3.68 1.32 15.63
N ILE A 131 3.14 2.53 15.44
CA ILE A 131 2.29 3.19 16.44
C ILE A 131 1.00 2.39 16.68
N LEU A 132 0.42 1.81 15.63
CA LEU A 132 -0.82 1.03 15.70
C LEU A 132 -0.58 -0.47 15.82
N ALA A 133 0.68 -0.91 15.96
CA ALA A 133 1.04 -2.31 16.12
C ALA A 133 0.23 -3.01 17.23
N PRO A 134 -0.05 -2.42 18.41
CA PRO A 134 -0.88 -3.09 19.43
C PRO A 134 -2.31 -3.43 18.98
N PHE A 135 -2.85 -2.73 17.99
CA PHE A 135 -4.19 -2.95 17.43
C PHE A 135 -4.15 -3.87 16.20
N CYS A 136 -3.08 -3.79 15.42
CA CYS A 136 -2.92 -4.52 14.16
C CYS A 136 -2.20 -5.86 14.32
N ASN A 137 -1.25 -5.96 15.22
CA ASN A 137 -0.45 -7.15 15.48
C ASN A 137 -0.13 -7.23 16.98
N TYR A 138 -1.13 -7.66 17.75
CA TYR A 138 -1.07 -7.71 19.20
C TYR A 138 0.08 -8.59 19.72
N GLU A 139 0.26 -9.78 19.12
CA GLU A 139 1.32 -10.73 19.51
C GLU A 139 2.71 -10.12 19.31
N ALA A 140 2.98 -9.50 18.15
CA ALA A 140 4.26 -8.84 17.92
C ALA A 140 4.46 -7.60 18.80
N ALA A 141 3.37 -6.90 19.16
CA ALA A 141 3.43 -5.72 20.02
C ALA A 141 3.75 -6.07 21.49
N GLN A 142 3.33 -7.24 21.99
CA GLN A 142 3.67 -7.69 23.35
C GLN A 142 5.18 -7.87 23.57
N GLY A 143 5.92 -8.25 22.52
CA GLY A 143 7.39 -8.40 22.58
C GLY A 143 8.16 -7.07 22.57
N ASN A 144 7.51 -5.96 22.22
CA ASN A 144 8.15 -4.66 21.95
C ASN A 144 7.71 -3.55 22.93
N ILE A 145 7.72 -3.86 24.23
CA ILE A 145 7.44 -2.87 25.30
C ILE A 145 8.43 -1.69 25.25
N GLU A 146 9.68 -1.93 24.83
CA GLU A 146 10.71 -0.89 24.68
C GLU A 146 10.34 0.18 23.62
N LEU A 147 9.56 -0.18 22.59
CA LEU A 147 9.22 0.74 21.49
C LEU A 147 8.05 1.66 21.84
N THR A 148 7.05 1.14 22.57
CA THR A 148 5.80 1.89 22.87
C THR A 148 5.80 2.53 24.24
N GLY A 149 6.63 2.05 25.18
CA GLY A 149 6.66 2.51 26.57
C GLY A 149 5.37 2.25 27.35
N VAL A 150 4.44 1.46 26.78
CA VAL A 150 3.13 1.14 27.35
C VAL A 150 2.95 -0.37 27.35
N ASP A 151 2.58 -0.92 28.50
CA ASP A 151 2.24 -2.34 28.62
C ASP A 151 0.78 -2.58 28.21
N PHE A 152 0.59 -3.21 27.06
CA PHE A 152 -0.72 -3.57 26.52
C PHE A 152 -1.21 -4.96 26.96
N SER A 153 -0.45 -5.70 27.79
CA SER A 153 -0.86 -7.02 28.28
C SER A 153 -2.11 -6.95 29.17
N ALA A 154 -2.30 -5.83 29.87
CA ALA A 154 -3.44 -5.58 30.75
C ALA A 154 -4.59 -4.79 30.08
N ALA A 155 -4.47 -4.47 28.79
CA ALA A 155 -5.46 -3.64 28.09
C ALA A 155 -6.72 -4.44 27.73
N THR A 156 -7.86 -4.05 28.29
CA THR A 156 -9.16 -4.68 27.97
C THR A 156 -9.57 -4.38 26.52
N GLY A 157 -9.90 -5.41 25.75
CA GLY A 157 -10.34 -5.28 24.36
C GLY A 157 -9.22 -5.37 23.32
N LEU A 158 -7.97 -5.52 23.77
CA LEU A 158 -6.84 -5.98 22.97
C LEU A 158 -6.54 -7.42 23.42
N GLY A 159 -6.41 -8.35 22.47
CA GLY A 159 -6.22 -9.77 22.76
C GLY A 159 -5.85 -10.54 21.50
N GLU A 160 -5.74 -11.86 21.62
CA GLU A 160 -5.47 -12.76 20.49
C GLU A 160 -6.54 -12.55 19.40
N ASN A 161 -6.12 -11.95 18.29
CA ASN A 161 -6.92 -11.80 17.10
C ASN A 161 -6.33 -12.75 16.04
N PRO A 162 -7.13 -13.66 15.46
CA PRO A 162 -6.64 -14.54 14.40
C PRO A 162 -6.23 -13.77 13.13
N ALA A 163 -6.60 -12.49 13.04
CA ALA A 163 -6.19 -11.59 11.98
C ALA A 163 -5.13 -10.59 12.47
N SER A 164 -4.26 -10.18 11.56
CA SER A 164 -3.35 -9.05 11.72
C SER A 164 -3.54 -8.01 10.61
N CYS A 165 -3.04 -6.78 10.81
CA CYS A 165 -2.88 -5.81 9.74
C CYS A 165 -1.46 -5.27 9.61
N GLU A 166 -1.10 -4.90 8.38
CA GLU A 166 0.09 -4.13 8.04
C GLU A 166 -0.36 -2.81 7.39
N ILE A 167 0.23 -1.71 7.81
CA ILE A 167 -0.13 -0.37 7.33
C ILE A 167 1.06 0.28 6.62
N ILE A 168 0.84 0.80 5.43
CA ILE A 168 1.79 1.67 4.73
C ILE A 168 1.07 2.98 4.43
N ALA A 169 1.57 4.10 4.94
CA ALA A 169 0.99 5.40 4.66
C ALA A 169 2.06 6.47 4.40
N PHE A 170 1.79 7.36 3.45
CA PHE A 170 2.69 8.44 3.06
C PHE A 170 1.92 9.62 2.50
N ALA A 171 2.54 10.80 2.53
CA ALA A 171 1.99 12.01 1.94
C ALA A 171 1.88 11.88 0.41
N GLU A 172 0.70 12.11 -0.19
CA GLU A 172 0.52 11.98 -1.64
C GLU A 172 1.31 13.03 -2.42
N ASN A 173 1.44 14.23 -1.84
CA ASN A 173 2.34 15.27 -2.33
C ASN A 173 3.84 14.94 -2.14
N SER A 174 4.22 13.77 -1.59
CA SER A 174 5.60 13.27 -1.73
C SER A 174 5.93 12.84 -3.18
N LYS A 175 4.93 12.74 -4.05
CA LYS A 175 5.05 12.34 -5.45
C LYS A 175 4.92 13.53 -6.39
N LEU A 176 5.39 13.39 -7.63
CA LEU A 176 5.11 14.36 -8.70
C LEU A 176 3.70 14.14 -9.21
N ASN A 177 2.86 15.18 -9.15
CA ASN A 177 1.54 15.11 -9.75
C ASN A 177 1.63 15.36 -11.26
N VAL A 178 1.12 14.43 -12.06
CA VAL A 178 1.09 14.51 -13.53
C VAL A 178 -0.31 14.76 -14.09
N ASN A 179 -1.31 14.89 -13.24
CA ASN A 179 -2.68 15.23 -13.61
C ASN A 179 -2.88 16.74 -13.75
N ASN A 180 -4.06 17.15 -14.21
CA ASN A 180 -4.46 18.55 -14.31
C ASN A 180 -4.32 19.26 -12.94
N PRO A 181 -3.40 20.23 -12.79
CA PRO A 181 -3.13 20.85 -11.50
C PRO A 181 -4.29 21.74 -11.05
N LEU A 182 -4.90 21.41 -9.91
CA LEU A 182 -6.08 22.12 -9.37
C LEU A 182 -5.92 23.66 -9.22
N HIS A 183 -4.70 24.14 -9.03
CA HIS A 183 -4.40 25.56 -8.78
C HIS A 183 -3.81 26.29 -9.99
N MET A 184 -3.66 25.62 -11.14
CA MET A 184 -3.08 26.19 -12.35
C MET A 184 -3.92 25.79 -13.56
N GLY A 185 -4.31 26.77 -14.38
CA GLY A 185 -5.06 26.52 -15.62
C GLY A 185 -4.25 26.89 -16.86
N GLY A 186 -4.69 26.39 -18.00
CA GLY A 186 -4.10 26.66 -19.32
C GLY A 186 -2.61 26.32 -19.39
N ASP A 187 -1.88 27.06 -20.20
CA ASP A 187 -0.47 26.81 -20.52
C ASP A 187 0.45 26.80 -19.30
N ARG A 188 0.10 27.52 -18.24
CA ARG A 188 0.87 27.48 -16.99
C ARG A 188 0.80 26.10 -16.31
N GLY A 189 -0.39 25.47 -16.33
CA GLY A 189 -0.58 24.13 -15.79
C GLY A 189 0.15 23.09 -16.64
N ARG A 190 -0.03 23.17 -17.95
CA ARG A 190 0.67 22.32 -18.94
C ARG A 190 2.18 22.42 -18.80
N LEU A 191 2.74 23.63 -18.81
CA LEU A 191 4.17 23.88 -18.64
C LEU A 191 4.68 23.32 -17.32
N ASN A 192 3.93 23.48 -16.22
CA ASN A 192 4.36 22.95 -14.93
C ASN A 192 4.47 21.42 -14.93
N VAL A 193 3.52 20.70 -15.52
CA VAL A 193 3.57 19.24 -15.65
C VAL A 193 4.72 18.84 -16.60
N ALA A 194 4.84 19.53 -17.74
CA ALA A 194 5.87 19.27 -18.74
C ALA A 194 7.28 19.34 -18.16
N GLN A 195 7.61 20.44 -17.47
CA GLN A 195 8.93 20.64 -16.88
C GLN A 195 9.26 19.57 -15.83
N GLN A 196 8.28 19.12 -15.03
CA GLN A 196 8.50 18.11 -13.99
C GLN A 196 8.77 16.73 -14.58
N VAL A 197 7.95 16.31 -15.54
CA VAL A 197 8.11 15.00 -16.20
C VAL A 197 9.41 14.99 -17.01
N PHE A 198 9.73 16.09 -17.70
CA PHE A 198 10.98 16.23 -18.43
C PHE A 198 12.20 16.20 -17.50
N ALA A 199 12.16 16.88 -16.35
CA ALA A 199 13.23 16.83 -15.36
C ALA A 199 13.40 15.42 -14.75
N MET A 200 12.30 14.76 -14.39
CA MET A 200 12.31 13.41 -13.79
C MET A 200 12.94 12.37 -14.74
N THR A 201 12.67 12.50 -16.04
CA THR A 201 13.22 11.62 -17.08
C THR A 201 14.64 12.02 -17.51
N GLY A 202 15.25 12.98 -16.81
CA GLY A 202 16.62 13.46 -17.02
C GLY A 202 16.80 14.37 -18.23
N GLY A 203 15.72 14.95 -18.78
CA GLY A 203 15.77 15.73 -20.02
C GLY A 203 16.63 17.00 -19.97
N TYR A 204 16.88 17.55 -18.77
CA TYR A 204 17.77 18.72 -18.60
C TYR A 204 19.24 18.36 -18.40
N GLN A 205 19.56 17.06 -18.25
CA GLN A 205 20.94 16.62 -18.09
C GLN A 205 21.67 16.60 -19.43
N ALA A 206 22.96 16.95 -19.43
CA ALA A 206 23.77 16.89 -20.65
C ALA A 206 23.93 15.46 -21.19
N SER A 207 23.88 14.46 -20.31
CA SER A 207 23.77 13.03 -20.64
C SER A 207 23.00 12.36 -19.52
N SER A 208 21.82 11.83 -19.84
CA SER A 208 20.96 11.18 -18.85
C SER A 208 21.18 9.66 -18.90
N PRO A 209 21.26 8.99 -17.74
CA PRO A 209 21.27 7.52 -17.71
C PRO A 209 19.98 6.91 -18.31
N TYR A 210 18.94 7.72 -18.49
CA TYR A 210 17.66 7.31 -19.05
C TYR A 210 17.50 7.54 -20.55
N ASP A 211 18.45 8.21 -21.22
CA ASP A 211 18.36 8.45 -22.68
C ASP A 211 18.10 7.17 -23.50
N PRO A 212 18.71 6.01 -23.19
CA PRO A 212 18.44 4.78 -23.92
C PRO A 212 16.98 4.30 -23.90
N LEU A 213 16.14 4.76 -22.95
CA LEU A 213 14.72 4.41 -22.93
C LEU A 213 13.92 5.11 -24.03
N PHE A 214 14.37 6.29 -24.49
CA PHE A 214 13.65 7.13 -25.45
C PHE A 214 14.21 7.05 -26.88
N GLU A 215 15.27 6.27 -27.08
CA GLU A 215 15.90 6.01 -28.39
C GLU A 215 15.51 4.64 -28.96
N ARG A 216 14.92 3.77 -28.12
CA ARG A 216 14.45 2.45 -28.51
C ARG A 216 13.13 2.56 -29.27
N ARG A 217 12.86 1.53 -30.08
CA ARG A 217 11.57 1.37 -30.73
C ARG A 217 10.60 0.70 -29.75
N ASP A 218 9.40 1.24 -29.69
CA ASP A 218 8.27 0.68 -28.96
C ASP A 218 7.74 -0.58 -29.68
N ALA A 219 6.74 -1.24 -29.07
CA ALA A 219 6.12 -2.46 -29.58
C ALA A 219 5.48 -2.27 -30.98
N ASP A 220 5.11 -1.05 -31.34
CA ASP A 220 4.57 -0.65 -32.65
C ASP A 220 5.67 -0.28 -33.67
N ASN A 221 6.94 -0.50 -33.32
CA ASN A 221 8.13 -0.20 -34.12
C ASN A 221 8.34 1.32 -34.37
N GLN A 222 7.63 2.19 -33.65
CA GLN A 222 7.86 3.64 -33.66
C GLN A 222 8.81 4.02 -32.53
N ILE A 223 9.47 5.17 -32.63
CA ILE A 223 10.26 5.73 -31.52
C ILE A 223 9.39 6.79 -30.88
N THR A 224 9.12 6.66 -29.59
CA THR A 224 8.43 7.70 -28.82
C THR A 224 9.48 8.44 -27.98
N THR A 225 9.70 9.72 -28.30
CA THR A 225 10.71 10.52 -27.61
C THR A 225 10.22 10.97 -26.24
N ARG A 226 11.13 11.46 -25.40
CA ARG A 226 10.81 12.08 -24.11
C ARG A 226 9.80 13.23 -24.26
N LEU A 227 9.92 14.04 -25.31
CA LEU A 227 9.02 15.15 -25.58
C LEU A 227 7.64 14.66 -26.03
N ASP A 228 7.57 13.58 -26.81
CA ASP A 228 6.30 12.97 -27.22
C ASP A 228 5.52 12.45 -26.01
N ILE A 229 6.19 11.79 -25.05
CA ILE A 229 5.55 11.30 -23.81
C ILE A 229 5.04 12.48 -22.97
N VAL A 230 5.83 13.56 -22.86
CA VAL A 230 5.41 14.77 -22.13
C VAL A 230 4.16 15.40 -22.75
N GLY A 231 4.13 15.54 -24.07
CA GLY A 231 2.96 16.06 -24.79
C GLY A 231 1.75 15.14 -24.62
N ALA A 232 1.91 13.84 -24.90
CA ALA A 232 0.84 12.85 -24.82
C ALA A 232 0.23 12.73 -23.42
N LEU A 233 1.04 12.91 -22.37
CA LEU A 233 0.56 12.92 -21.00
C LEU A 233 -0.32 14.14 -20.71
N ILE A 234 -0.02 15.29 -21.29
CA ILE A 234 -0.79 16.54 -21.10
C ILE A 234 -2.09 16.49 -21.91
N ASP A 235 -1.98 16.12 -23.19
CA ASP A 235 -3.13 15.97 -24.10
C ASP A 235 -4.14 14.94 -23.58
N TRP A 236 -3.70 14.01 -22.72
CA TRP A 236 -4.64 13.04 -22.12
C TRP A 236 -5.67 13.67 -21.18
N TRP A 237 -5.26 14.66 -20.38
CA TRP A 237 -6.10 15.22 -19.33
C TRP A 237 -6.65 16.61 -19.61
N ASP A 238 -6.09 17.32 -20.58
CA ASP A 238 -6.62 18.61 -20.96
C ASP A 238 -7.92 18.46 -21.76
N TYR A 239 -8.71 19.52 -21.80
CA TYR A 239 -10.10 19.44 -22.25
C TYR A 239 -10.30 19.75 -23.74
N ASP A 240 -9.23 20.17 -24.43
CA ASP A 240 -9.33 20.51 -25.84
C ASP A 240 -8.96 19.32 -26.71
N THR A 241 -8.56 19.59 -27.95
CA THR A 241 -8.19 18.55 -28.95
C THR A 241 -6.94 18.98 -29.69
N GLN A 242 -6.22 19.96 -29.12
CA GLN A 242 -5.07 20.58 -29.74
C GLN A 242 -3.82 19.97 -29.17
N ARG A 243 -2.93 19.52 -30.05
CA ARG A 243 -1.67 18.90 -29.64
C ARG A 243 -0.83 19.88 -28.80
N THR A 244 -0.39 19.42 -27.64
CA THR A 244 0.58 20.13 -26.80
C THR A 244 2.01 19.83 -27.24
N VAL A 245 2.76 20.89 -27.54
CA VAL A 245 4.20 20.81 -27.82
C VAL A 245 4.98 21.53 -26.74
N PHE A 246 5.86 20.82 -26.05
CA PHE A 246 6.74 21.39 -25.03
C PHE A 246 8.12 21.71 -25.63
N ASP A 247 8.56 22.96 -25.51
CA ASP A 247 9.92 23.41 -25.82
C ASP A 247 10.69 23.65 -24.52
N PRO A 248 11.61 22.75 -24.13
CA PRO A 248 12.40 22.90 -22.92
C PRO A 248 13.42 24.05 -23.01
N GLY A 249 13.87 24.42 -24.20
CA GLY A 249 14.85 25.50 -24.40
C GLY A 249 14.23 26.89 -24.31
N ALA A 250 13.01 27.05 -24.84
CA ALA A 250 12.23 28.28 -24.69
C ALA A 250 11.46 28.34 -23.37
N ASN A 251 11.40 27.23 -22.63
CA ASN A 251 10.62 27.07 -21.41
C ASN A 251 9.13 27.42 -21.62
N SER A 252 8.54 26.89 -22.68
CA SER A 252 7.18 27.20 -23.11
C SER A 252 6.45 25.96 -23.61
N VAL A 253 5.12 26.02 -23.58
CA VAL A 253 4.25 25.05 -24.25
C VAL A 253 3.46 25.77 -25.33
N ASP A 254 3.28 25.11 -26.47
CA ASP A 254 2.41 25.55 -27.55
C ASP A 254 1.27 24.55 -27.71
N SER A 255 0.05 24.99 -27.37
CA SER A 255 -1.17 24.20 -27.52
C SER A 255 -1.98 24.59 -28.77
N ASN A 256 -1.38 25.24 -29.76
CA ASN A 256 -2.01 25.55 -31.04
C ASN A 256 -1.38 24.77 -32.21
N SER A 257 -0.70 23.66 -31.91
CA SER A 257 0.16 22.93 -32.83
C SER A 257 -0.57 21.96 -33.78
N GLY A 258 -1.88 22.14 -33.98
CA GLY A 258 -2.74 21.25 -34.77
C GLY A 258 -3.61 20.34 -33.92
N ALA A 259 -4.31 19.40 -34.55
CA ALA A 259 -5.12 18.41 -33.84
C ALA A 259 -4.23 17.37 -33.14
N GLU A 260 -4.70 16.85 -32.01
CA GLU A 260 -4.09 15.73 -31.29
C GLU A 260 -3.86 14.51 -32.18
N ASP A 261 -2.83 13.72 -31.83
CA ASP A 261 -2.45 12.54 -32.58
C ASP A 261 -3.48 11.41 -32.38
N ASP A 262 -4.15 10.98 -33.46
CA ASP A 262 -5.08 9.84 -33.48
C ASP A 262 -4.34 8.48 -33.52
N VAL A 263 -3.17 8.40 -32.88
CA VAL A 263 -2.38 7.16 -32.82
C VAL A 263 -3.14 6.05 -32.09
N TYR A 264 -3.94 6.41 -31.09
CA TYR A 264 -4.69 5.48 -30.26
C TYR A 264 -5.73 4.68 -31.04
N ALA A 265 -6.28 5.24 -32.13
CA ALA A 265 -7.18 4.52 -33.03
C ALA A 265 -6.47 3.46 -33.88
N GLN A 266 -5.14 3.51 -33.99
CA GLN A 266 -4.34 2.60 -34.80
C GLN A 266 -3.81 1.39 -34.01
N PHE A 267 -3.97 1.39 -32.69
CA PHE A 267 -3.58 0.25 -31.86
C PHE A 267 -4.45 -0.98 -32.13
N ARG A 268 -3.93 -2.16 -31.77
CA ARG A 268 -4.61 -3.44 -31.95
C ARG A 268 -6.01 -3.42 -31.32
N ASP A 269 -6.11 -2.81 -30.14
CA ASP A 269 -7.34 -2.57 -29.40
C ASP A 269 -7.54 -1.04 -29.34
N PRO A 270 -8.25 -0.43 -30.32
CA PRO A 270 -8.38 1.01 -30.43
C PRO A 270 -9.11 1.64 -29.23
N TYR A 271 -8.64 2.81 -28.81
CA TYR A 271 -9.33 3.65 -27.84
C TYR A 271 -9.10 5.14 -28.17
N GLN A 272 -9.80 6.01 -27.46
CA GLN A 272 -9.69 7.46 -27.63
C GLN A 272 -8.99 8.09 -26.44
N VAL A 273 -8.38 9.25 -26.69
CA VAL A 273 -7.87 10.12 -25.62
C VAL A 273 -9.03 10.53 -24.73
N LYS A 274 -8.76 10.61 -23.42
CA LYS A 274 -9.81 10.84 -22.42
C LYS A 274 -10.28 12.30 -22.38
N ASN A 275 -9.37 13.23 -22.61
CA ASN A 275 -9.54 14.69 -22.55
C ASN A 275 -10.20 15.12 -21.24
N ALA A 276 -9.78 14.47 -20.14
CA ALA A 276 -10.23 14.73 -18.79
C ALA A 276 -9.20 14.24 -17.76
N PRO A 277 -9.17 14.81 -16.55
CA PRO A 277 -8.26 14.39 -15.49
C PRO A 277 -8.23 12.88 -15.25
N PHE A 278 -7.04 12.36 -14.94
CA PHE A 278 -6.87 10.96 -14.54
C PHE A 278 -7.69 10.65 -13.27
N ASP A 279 -8.40 9.51 -13.26
CA ASP A 279 -9.11 9.00 -12.08
C ASP A 279 -8.23 8.03 -11.28
N THR A 280 -7.35 7.32 -11.98
CA THR A 280 -6.44 6.30 -11.44
C THR A 280 -5.02 6.45 -11.98
N LEU A 281 -4.03 5.94 -11.25
CA LEU A 281 -2.63 5.98 -11.71
C LEU A 281 -2.41 5.05 -12.91
N GLU A 282 -3.13 3.94 -12.93
CA GLU A 282 -3.07 2.90 -13.94
C GLU A 282 -3.47 3.40 -15.34
N GLU A 283 -4.25 4.49 -15.42
CA GLU A 283 -4.55 5.14 -16.69
C GLU A 283 -3.31 5.64 -17.43
N LEU A 284 -2.20 5.91 -16.73
CA LEU A 284 -0.94 6.26 -17.38
C LEU A 284 -0.46 5.18 -18.36
N ARG A 285 -0.87 3.91 -18.20
CA ARG A 285 -0.54 2.82 -19.13
C ARG A 285 -1.21 2.95 -20.50
N TYR A 286 -2.23 3.80 -20.64
CA TYR A 286 -2.83 4.11 -21.93
C TYR A 286 -2.09 5.22 -22.68
N ILE A 287 -1.16 5.92 -22.03
CA ILE A 287 -0.38 6.98 -22.66
C ILE A 287 0.68 6.34 -23.56
N ARG A 288 0.77 6.85 -24.79
CA ARG A 288 1.80 6.43 -25.73
C ARG A 288 3.19 6.63 -25.12
N GLY A 289 4.05 5.60 -25.22
CA GLY A 289 5.41 5.59 -24.68
C GLY A 289 5.52 5.25 -23.20
N VAL A 290 4.40 5.07 -22.49
CA VAL A 290 4.39 4.58 -21.10
C VAL A 290 4.31 3.04 -21.10
N GLY A 291 5.41 2.42 -21.51
CA GLY A 291 5.59 0.97 -21.45
C GLY A 291 6.04 0.47 -20.08
N ASP A 292 6.26 -0.85 -19.94
CA ASP A 292 6.68 -1.47 -18.68
C ASP A 292 8.04 -0.94 -18.19
N ASP A 293 9.00 -0.71 -19.09
CA ASP A 293 10.30 -0.13 -18.74
C ASP A 293 10.16 1.31 -18.19
N PHE A 294 9.28 2.13 -18.81
CA PHE A 294 9.00 3.48 -18.32
C PHE A 294 8.31 3.41 -16.95
N TRP A 295 7.33 2.51 -16.80
CA TRP A 295 6.59 2.30 -15.55
C TRP A 295 7.52 1.93 -14.40
N ALA A 296 8.36 0.90 -14.60
CA ALA A 296 9.31 0.41 -13.61
C ALA A 296 10.49 1.37 -13.36
N THR A 297 10.68 2.40 -14.18
CA THR A 297 11.74 3.40 -13.97
C THR A 297 11.22 4.67 -13.28
N PHE A 298 10.05 5.15 -13.70
CA PHE A 298 9.56 6.49 -13.37
C PHE A 298 8.23 6.54 -12.63
N VAL A 299 7.39 5.50 -12.72
CA VAL A 299 6.07 5.52 -12.09
C VAL A 299 6.14 4.82 -10.74
N GLU A 300 6.42 3.52 -10.76
CA GLU A 300 6.44 2.63 -9.60
C GLU A 300 7.60 1.63 -9.74
N PRO A 301 8.81 2.01 -9.28
CA PRO A 301 10.00 1.19 -9.46
C PRO A 301 9.99 -0.12 -8.68
N ASP A 302 9.32 -0.14 -7.53
CA ASP A 302 9.09 -1.34 -6.72
C ASP A 302 7.58 -1.56 -6.62
N PRO A 303 7.02 -2.60 -7.28
CA PRO A 303 5.59 -2.90 -7.27
C PRO A 303 5.09 -3.44 -5.91
N ASP A 304 5.99 -3.92 -5.06
CA ASP A 304 5.65 -4.46 -3.75
C ASP A 304 5.67 -3.36 -2.67
N ASP A 305 6.43 -2.29 -2.90
CA ASP A 305 6.46 -1.11 -2.04
C ASP A 305 5.83 0.15 -2.68
N PRO A 306 4.59 0.53 -2.33
CA PRO A 306 3.95 1.72 -2.88
C PRO A 306 4.65 3.04 -2.46
N ARG A 307 5.57 3.01 -1.48
CA ARG A 307 6.40 4.17 -1.13
C ARG A 307 7.41 4.49 -2.22
N SER A 308 7.83 3.50 -3.02
CA SER A 308 8.78 3.66 -4.13
C SER A 308 8.22 4.49 -5.28
N ARG A 309 6.89 4.55 -5.39
CA ARG A 309 6.16 5.34 -6.39
C ARG A 309 6.73 6.75 -6.44
N ARG A 310 6.87 7.31 -7.64
CA ARG A 310 7.41 8.67 -7.87
C ARG A 310 6.37 9.64 -8.41
N ILE A 311 5.32 9.10 -9.02
CA ILE A 311 4.25 9.84 -9.67
C ILE A 311 2.93 9.64 -8.94
N THR A 312 2.08 10.66 -8.96
CA THR A 312 0.68 10.57 -8.56
C THR A 312 -0.21 11.28 -9.56
N VAL A 313 -1.50 10.93 -9.56
CA VAL A 313 -2.57 11.69 -10.22
C VAL A 313 -3.45 12.44 -9.23
N TYR A 314 -3.17 12.30 -7.93
CA TYR A 314 -3.90 12.89 -6.83
C TYR A 314 -3.06 14.00 -6.18
N GLY A 315 -3.68 15.12 -5.86
CA GLY A 315 -3.00 16.18 -5.09
C GLY A 315 -3.04 17.56 -5.73
N SER A 316 -2.43 18.52 -5.04
CA SER A 316 -2.50 19.95 -5.39
C SER A 316 -1.55 20.40 -6.50
N GLY A 317 -0.64 19.53 -6.96
CA GLY A 317 0.46 19.86 -7.86
C GLY A 317 1.74 20.33 -7.15
N LYS A 318 1.72 20.41 -5.82
CA LYS A 318 2.89 20.78 -5.00
C LYS A 318 3.60 19.55 -4.45
N VAL A 319 4.90 19.66 -4.22
CA VAL A 319 5.76 18.59 -3.69
C VAL A 319 6.13 18.82 -2.23
N HIS A 320 6.09 17.77 -1.42
CA HIS A 320 6.40 17.80 0.01
C HIS A 320 7.91 17.74 0.25
N LEU A 321 8.50 18.81 0.77
CA LEU A 321 9.97 18.94 0.92
C LEU A 321 10.61 17.85 1.79
N ASN A 322 9.89 17.33 2.79
CA ASN A 322 10.44 16.42 3.78
C ASN A 322 10.17 14.94 3.50
N GLU A 323 9.16 14.61 2.70
CA GLU A 323 8.78 13.22 2.41
C GLU A 323 8.98 12.82 0.95
N ALA A 324 9.07 13.77 0.03
CA ALA A 324 9.36 13.45 -1.37
C ALA A 324 10.68 12.70 -1.48
N GLU A 325 10.70 11.59 -2.23
CA GLU A 325 11.93 10.87 -2.54
C GLU A 325 12.98 11.87 -3.07
N PRO A 326 14.27 11.74 -2.73
CA PRO A 326 15.26 12.72 -3.18
C PRO A 326 15.29 12.93 -4.71
N ALA A 327 14.97 11.88 -5.49
CA ALA A 327 14.82 11.98 -6.94
C ALA A 327 13.61 12.83 -7.37
N VAL A 328 12.47 12.71 -6.68
CA VAL A 328 11.27 13.54 -6.90
C VAL A 328 11.56 15.00 -6.53
N LEU A 329 12.24 15.21 -5.40
CA LEU A 329 12.62 16.55 -4.94
C LEU A 329 13.59 17.22 -5.93
N LEU A 330 14.56 16.47 -6.46
CA LEU A 330 15.46 16.93 -7.51
C LEU A 330 14.69 17.30 -8.78
N ALA A 331 13.81 16.42 -9.27
CA ALA A 331 13.01 16.66 -10.47
C ALA A 331 12.17 17.95 -10.35
N ARG A 332 11.49 18.15 -9.21
CA ARG A 332 10.72 19.38 -8.97
C ARG A 332 11.61 20.62 -8.87
N THR A 333 12.80 20.50 -8.29
CA THR A 333 13.78 21.59 -8.21
C THR A 333 14.31 21.96 -9.59
N CYS A 334 14.59 20.97 -10.42
CA CYS A 334 15.11 21.16 -11.77
C CYS A 334 14.06 21.59 -12.78
N ALA A 335 12.77 21.40 -12.48
CA ALA A 335 11.69 22.07 -13.19
C ALA A 335 11.69 23.60 -12.97
N ILE A 336 12.33 24.10 -11.91
CA ILE A 336 12.41 25.54 -11.58
C ILE A 336 13.79 26.12 -11.94
N LEU A 337 14.87 25.36 -11.72
CA LEU A 337 16.26 25.79 -11.84
C LEU A 337 16.99 25.12 -13.01
N VAL A 338 16.31 25.03 -14.16
CA VAL A 338 16.73 24.27 -15.36
C VAL A 338 18.22 24.42 -15.71
N ASP A 339 18.74 25.65 -15.69
CA ASP A 339 20.11 25.95 -16.15
C ASP A 339 21.22 25.76 -15.08
N GLN A 340 20.86 25.37 -13.85
CA GLN A 340 21.86 25.22 -12.79
C GLN A 340 22.67 23.93 -12.96
N PRO A 341 23.95 23.90 -12.53
CA PRO A 341 24.78 22.68 -12.53
C PRO A 341 24.13 21.50 -11.81
N LEU A 342 23.34 21.77 -10.75
CA LEU A 342 22.53 20.77 -10.05
C LEU A 342 21.63 19.95 -11.00
N CYS A 343 21.15 20.56 -12.07
CA CYS A 343 20.16 20.01 -12.99
C CYS A 343 20.76 19.52 -14.30
N THR A 344 21.85 20.14 -14.74
CA THR A 344 22.52 19.80 -16.01
C THR A 344 23.63 18.76 -15.84
N ASN A 345 24.24 18.65 -14.66
CA ASN A 345 25.32 17.72 -14.37
C ASN A 345 24.82 16.50 -13.57
N PRO A 346 24.85 15.28 -14.14
CA PRO A 346 24.43 14.05 -13.44
C PRO A 346 25.16 13.78 -12.13
N ALA A 347 26.43 14.20 -12.01
CA ALA A 347 27.21 14.00 -10.79
C ALA A 347 26.72 14.91 -9.64
N GLU A 348 26.35 16.16 -9.93
CA GLU A 348 25.78 17.07 -8.92
C GLU A 348 24.37 16.63 -8.50
N ALA A 349 23.56 16.17 -9.45
CA ALA A 349 22.28 15.53 -9.19
C ALA A 349 22.40 14.31 -8.25
N ALA A 350 23.40 13.44 -8.49
CA ALA A 350 23.65 12.28 -7.65
C ALA A 350 24.07 12.66 -6.22
N LYS A 351 24.93 13.67 -6.06
CA LYS A 351 25.31 14.22 -4.74
C LYS A 351 24.10 14.71 -3.96
N PHE A 352 23.21 15.46 -4.62
CA PHE A 352 21.98 15.95 -4.01
C PHE A 352 21.09 14.82 -3.49
N ILE A 353 20.85 13.80 -4.33
CA ILE A 353 20.05 12.61 -3.98
C ILE A 353 20.68 11.89 -2.78
N GLN A 354 21.99 11.64 -2.84
CA GLN A 354 22.72 10.89 -1.81
C GLN A 354 22.70 11.60 -0.47
N ILE A 355 22.94 12.92 -0.43
CA ILE A 355 23.02 13.66 0.83
C ILE A 355 21.68 13.76 1.51
N ILE A 356 20.61 14.06 0.78
CA ILE A 356 19.28 14.13 1.38
C ILE A 356 18.83 12.75 1.86
N GLY A 357 19.10 11.71 1.07
CA GLY A 357 18.85 10.32 1.47
C GLY A 357 19.59 9.95 2.77
N THR A 358 20.89 10.21 2.82
CA THR A 358 21.75 9.91 3.98
C THR A 358 21.32 10.70 5.23
N ALA A 359 21.00 11.98 5.07
CA ALA A 359 20.56 12.81 6.19
C ALA A 359 19.25 12.29 6.79
N ARG A 360 18.29 11.88 5.94
CA ARG A 360 17.01 11.32 6.38
C ARG A 360 17.14 9.92 6.98
N SER A 361 18.09 9.10 6.50
CA SER A 361 18.33 7.78 7.10
C SER A 361 18.98 7.87 8.47
N LEU A 362 19.84 8.86 8.70
CA LEU A 362 20.49 9.08 10.00
C LEU A 362 19.54 9.72 11.01
N ALA A 363 18.72 10.67 10.57
CA ALA A 363 17.77 11.37 11.42
C ALA A 363 16.48 11.60 10.62
N PRO A 364 15.44 10.76 10.85
CA PRO A 364 14.19 10.78 10.10
C PRO A 364 13.24 11.86 10.65
N ILE A 365 13.74 13.09 10.70
CA ILE A 365 13.01 14.29 11.09
C ILE A 365 12.74 15.18 9.86
N PRO A 366 11.71 16.03 9.90
CA PRO A 366 11.53 17.05 8.88
C PRO A 366 12.69 18.06 8.91
N TRP A 367 13.54 18.05 7.88
CA TRP A 367 14.70 18.94 7.79
C TRP A 367 14.34 20.37 7.39
N PHE A 368 13.33 20.55 6.56
CA PHE A 368 12.90 21.85 6.05
C PHE A 368 11.58 22.25 6.72
N GLY A 369 11.61 23.25 7.61
CA GLY A 369 10.41 23.72 8.32
C GLY A 369 9.54 24.60 7.43
N ASN A 370 10.18 25.37 6.56
CA ASN A 370 9.55 26.22 5.56
C ASN A 370 10.33 26.17 4.22
N ILE A 371 9.80 26.87 3.22
CA ILE A 371 10.37 26.90 1.86
C ILE A 371 11.69 27.71 1.82
N PRO A 372 11.82 28.87 2.50
CA PRO A 372 13.10 29.55 2.65
C PRO A 372 14.25 28.67 3.16
N ASP A 373 14.03 27.80 4.15
CA ASP A 373 15.07 26.87 4.66
C ASP A 373 15.64 26.00 3.53
N TYR A 374 14.77 25.51 2.63
CA TYR A 374 15.19 24.71 1.48
C TYR A 374 15.95 25.53 0.44
N ILE A 375 15.53 26.78 0.19
CA ILE A 375 16.24 27.69 -0.72
C ILE A 375 17.62 28.05 -0.16
N GLN A 376 17.74 28.25 1.16
CA GLN A 376 19.03 28.48 1.81
C GLN A 376 19.94 27.26 1.65
N PHE A 377 19.43 26.05 1.91
CA PHE A 377 20.15 24.81 1.67
C PHE A 377 20.70 24.71 0.23
N LEU A 378 19.86 25.03 -0.77
CA LEU A 378 20.25 25.08 -2.17
C LEU A 378 21.34 26.13 -2.45
N ARG A 379 21.30 27.29 -1.78
CA ARG A 379 22.33 28.33 -1.85
C ARG A 379 23.61 27.97 -1.07
N GLY A 380 23.70 26.78 -0.48
CA GLY A 380 24.81 26.37 0.39
C GLY A 380 24.87 27.16 1.70
N GLN A 381 23.72 27.69 2.14
CA GLN A 381 23.53 28.48 3.35
C GLN A 381 22.56 27.77 4.30
N GLY A 382 22.42 28.28 5.51
CA GLY A 382 21.40 27.83 6.46
C GLY A 382 21.67 28.34 7.86
N ASP A 383 20.61 28.40 8.66
CA ASP A 383 20.67 28.74 10.07
C ASP A 383 21.09 27.53 10.93
N SER A 384 21.54 27.81 12.16
CA SER A 384 21.90 26.76 13.11
C SER A 384 20.72 25.81 13.36
N GLY A 385 20.96 24.50 13.26
CA GLY A 385 19.91 23.47 13.41
C GLY A 385 19.25 23.04 12.10
N GLU A 386 19.57 23.70 10.99
CA GLU A 386 19.16 23.28 9.65
C GLU A 386 20.11 22.25 9.02
N LEU A 387 19.67 21.64 7.92
CA LEU A 387 20.38 20.55 7.27
C LEU A 387 21.78 20.95 6.79
N ARG A 388 21.94 22.15 6.20
CA ARG A 388 23.23 22.55 5.61
C ARG A 388 24.33 22.69 6.67
N PRO A 389 24.19 23.49 7.74
CA PRO A 389 25.22 23.56 8.78
C PRO A 389 25.45 22.23 9.50
N MET A 390 24.40 21.40 9.65
CA MET A 390 24.56 20.05 10.21
C MET A 390 25.49 19.20 9.35
N LEU A 391 25.28 19.15 8.03
CA LEU A 391 26.13 18.40 7.11
C LEU A 391 27.56 18.92 7.10
N GLU A 392 27.75 20.24 7.10
CA GLU A 392 29.09 20.86 7.15
C GLU A 392 29.82 20.55 8.46
N SER A 393 29.09 20.44 9.59
CA SER A 393 29.69 20.06 10.88
C SER A 393 30.18 18.61 10.91
N VAL A 394 29.52 17.71 10.15
CA VAL A 394 29.85 16.27 10.11
C VAL A 394 30.88 15.95 9.03
N LEU A 395 30.74 16.55 7.83
CA LEU A 395 31.52 16.22 6.65
C LEU A 395 32.69 17.20 6.40
N GLY A 396 32.64 18.39 7.00
CA GLY A 396 33.47 19.54 6.65
C GLY A 396 32.84 20.41 5.55
N ALA A 397 33.02 21.73 5.63
CA ALA A 397 32.41 22.69 4.70
C ALA A 397 32.87 22.53 3.24
N ASP A 398 34.12 22.09 3.02
CA ASP A 398 34.72 21.91 1.69
C ASP A 398 34.59 20.47 1.15
N ASN A 399 33.71 19.65 1.74
CA ASN A 399 33.58 18.26 1.34
C ASN A 399 33.00 18.13 -0.06
N ALA A 400 33.67 17.37 -0.93
CA ALA A 400 33.28 17.18 -2.32
C ALA A 400 31.92 16.49 -2.53
N LEU A 401 31.39 15.83 -1.49
CA LEU A 401 30.05 15.25 -1.51
C LEU A 401 28.97 16.32 -1.43
N LEU A 402 29.22 17.47 -0.79
CA LEU A 402 28.23 18.54 -0.68
C LEU A 402 27.88 19.08 -2.09
N PRO A 403 26.59 19.23 -2.44
CA PRO A 403 26.21 19.76 -3.74
C PRO A 403 26.71 21.20 -3.86
N ALA A 404 27.12 21.58 -5.07
CA ALA A 404 27.51 22.96 -5.34
C ALA A 404 26.33 23.92 -5.07
N PRO A 405 26.57 25.10 -4.46
CA PRO A 405 25.56 26.13 -4.30
C PRO A 405 24.93 26.53 -5.64
N VAL A 406 23.61 26.66 -5.66
CA VAL A 406 22.87 27.15 -6.83
C VAL A 406 22.44 28.60 -6.66
N THR A 407 22.27 29.27 -7.79
CA THR A 407 21.73 30.64 -7.85
C THR A 407 20.21 30.60 -8.01
N VAL A 408 19.50 31.27 -7.10
CA VAL A 408 18.03 31.31 -7.09
C VAL A 408 17.58 32.76 -7.27
N SER A 409 17.02 33.07 -8.45
CA SER A 409 16.49 34.39 -8.76
C SER A 409 15.19 34.69 -7.98
N PRO A 410 14.78 35.97 -7.84
CA PRO A 410 13.51 36.32 -7.20
C PRO A 410 12.26 35.75 -7.91
N GLU A 411 12.39 35.42 -9.18
CA GLU A 411 11.34 34.72 -9.94
C GLU A 411 11.30 33.23 -9.60
N ALA A 412 12.46 32.56 -9.61
CA ALA A 412 12.57 31.17 -9.19
C ALA A 412 12.04 30.98 -7.75
N GLU A 413 12.36 31.88 -6.84
CA GLU A 413 11.87 31.87 -5.45
C GLU A 413 10.33 31.88 -5.38
N ARG A 414 9.65 32.66 -6.23
CA ARG A 414 8.18 32.62 -6.35
C ARG A 414 7.68 31.25 -6.82
N PHE A 415 8.36 30.62 -7.77
CA PHE A 415 8.01 29.27 -8.22
C PHE A 415 8.27 28.19 -7.15
N PHE A 416 9.29 28.34 -6.30
CA PHE A 416 9.49 27.48 -5.14
C PHE A 416 8.30 27.56 -4.18
N HIS A 417 7.82 28.76 -3.87
CA HIS A 417 6.63 28.96 -3.03
C HIS A 417 5.34 28.38 -3.63
N GLN A 418 5.24 28.34 -4.95
CA GLN A 418 4.08 27.77 -5.65
C GLN A 418 4.19 26.25 -5.81
N GLY A 419 5.41 25.72 -5.87
CA GLY A 419 5.68 24.32 -6.20
C GLY A 419 5.94 23.40 -5.02
N PHE A 420 6.23 23.94 -3.84
CA PHE A 420 6.57 23.14 -2.67
C PHE A 420 5.66 23.43 -1.48
N VAL A 421 5.60 22.46 -0.58
CA VAL A 421 4.93 22.54 0.72
C VAL A 421 5.73 21.77 1.78
N THR A 422 5.57 22.15 3.05
CA THR A 422 6.17 21.47 4.21
C THR A 422 5.16 20.69 5.06
N GLY A 423 3.91 20.63 4.59
CA GLY A 423 2.87 19.81 5.19
C GLY A 423 2.09 19.02 4.13
N ALA A 424 1.38 17.99 4.58
CA ALA A 424 0.55 17.11 3.79
C ALA A 424 -0.87 17.03 4.35
N ALA A 425 -1.85 17.11 3.46
CA ALA A 425 -3.26 16.93 3.77
C ALA A 425 -3.87 15.76 3.01
N ILE A 426 -3.28 15.38 1.87
CA ILE A 426 -3.72 14.24 1.07
C ILE A 426 -2.74 13.11 1.36
N ILE A 427 -3.24 12.02 1.94
CA ILE A 427 -2.44 10.91 2.44
C ILE A 427 -2.90 9.63 1.76
N PHE A 428 -1.94 8.88 1.21
CA PHE A 428 -2.17 7.50 0.79
C PHE A 428 -2.08 6.59 1.99
N ILE A 429 -3.02 5.65 2.09
CA ILE A 429 -3.07 4.62 3.12
C ILE A 429 -3.33 3.29 2.43
N GLN A 430 -2.36 2.38 2.55
CA GLN A 430 -2.52 0.96 2.29
C GLN A 430 -2.64 0.23 3.62
N SER A 431 -3.68 -0.59 3.76
CA SER A 431 -3.89 -1.46 4.91
C SER A 431 -4.12 -2.87 4.42
N THR A 432 -3.25 -3.81 4.79
CA THR A 432 -3.34 -5.22 4.41
C THR A 432 -3.73 -6.03 5.62
N GLY A 433 -4.92 -6.63 5.61
CA GLY A 433 -5.35 -7.57 6.63
C GLY A 433 -4.93 -8.98 6.26
N ARG A 434 -4.44 -9.77 7.22
CA ARG A 434 -3.94 -11.13 7.03
C ARG A 434 -4.57 -12.07 8.06
N VAL A 435 -4.85 -13.31 7.67
CA VAL A 435 -5.33 -14.40 8.54
C VAL A 435 -4.59 -15.67 8.19
N GLY A 436 -4.14 -16.40 9.22
CA GLY A 436 -3.35 -17.63 9.08
C GLY A 436 -1.85 -17.38 9.02
N ALA A 437 -1.08 -18.40 8.62
CA ALA A 437 0.37 -18.30 8.51
C ALA A 437 0.73 -17.58 7.20
N CYS A 438 0.90 -16.26 7.31
CA CYS A 438 1.24 -15.38 6.19
C CYS A 438 2.70 -14.91 6.23
N ASP A 439 3.51 -15.45 7.15
CA ASP A 439 4.93 -15.14 7.25
C ASP A 439 5.70 -15.97 6.23
N GLU A 440 6.34 -15.32 5.27
CA GLU A 440 7.11 -15.97 4.19
C GLU A 440 8.43 -16.57 4.69
N THR A 441 8.85 -16.22 5.91
CA THR A 441 10.12 -16.68 6.49
C THR A 441 10.05 -18.09 7.10
N ASP A 442 8.84 -18.64 7.23
CA ASP A 442 8.61 -19.96 7.79
C ASP A 442 8.43 -20.97 6.64
N GLU A 443 9.55 -21.47 6.09
CA GLU A 443 9.57 -22.49 5.03
C GLU A 443 8.81 -23.77 5.42
N ASP A 444 8.60 -23.98 6.73
CA ASP A 444 7.86 -25.11 7.31
C ASP A 444 6.37 -24.81 7.56
N ALA A 445 5.91 -23.57 7.36
CA ALA A 445 4.52 -23.19 7.52
C ALA A 445 3.67 -23.73 6.36
N VAL A 446 3.23 -24.98 6.48
CA VAL A 446 2.11 -25.55 5.72
C VAL A 446 0.80 -24.94 6.22
N GLY A 447 0.68 -23.61 6.12
CA GLY A 447 -0.47 -22.83 6.55
C GLY A 447 -1.12 -22.11 5.36
N ARG A 448 -2.43 -21.91 5.41
CA ARG A 448 -3.13 -21.07 4.43
C ARG A 448 -3.00 -19.62 4.86
N CYS A 449 -2.52 -18.75 3.98
CA CYS A 449 -2.59 -17.32 4.14
C CYS A 449 -3.80 -16.75 3.38
N THR A 450 -4.63 -15.98 4.07
CA THR A 450 -5.65 -15.13 3.43
C THR A 450 -5.28 -13.68 3.67
N SER A 451 -5.08 -12.91 2.59
CA SER A 451 -4.78 -11.49 2.66
C SER A 451 -5.80 -10.67 1.88
N ILE A 452 -6.22 -9.52 2.42
CA ILE A 452 -7.02 -8.51 1.72
C ILE A 452 -6.34 -7.17 1.86
N ARG A 453 -6.14 -6.47 0.75
CA ARG A 453 -5.44 -5.20 0.72
C ARG A 453 -6.40 -4.08 0.34
N PHE A 454 -6.47 -3.05 1.18
CA PHE A 454 -7.14 -1.79 0.86
C PHE A 454 -6.10 -0.74 0.52
N ARG A 455 -6.28 -0.06 -0.61
CA ARG A 455 -5.52 1.15 -0.96
C ARG A 455 -6.47 2.32 -1.03
N SER A 456 -6.13 3.42 -0.37
CA SER A 456 -6.98 4.59 -0.36
C SER A 456 -6.20 5.89 -0.29
N VAL A 457 -6.70 6.90 -1.01
CA VAL A 457 -6.21 8.27 -0.90
C VAL A 457 -7.24 9.09 -0.15
N VAL A 458 -6.83 9.67 0.97
CA VAL A 458 -7.68 10.37 1.92
C VAL A 458 -7.26 11.82 2.00
N ASN A 459 -8.21 12.74 1.90
CA ASN A 459 -7.96 14.17 2.06
C ASN A 459 -8.43 14.66 3.44
N PHE A 460 -7.48 15.17 4.20
CA PHE A 460 -7.62 15.77 5.53
C PHE A 460 -7.59 17.30 5.49
N ASP A 461 -7.58 17.91 4.31
CA ASP A 461 -7.87 19.33 4.16
C ASP A 461 -9.18 19.63 4.88
N PRO A 462 -9.25 20.70 5.67
CA PRO A 462 -10.44 21.02 6.43
C PRO A 462 -11.63 21.15 5.48
N PRO A 463 -12.68 20.30 5.60
CA PRO A 463 -13.90 20.50 4.84
C PRO A 463 -14.56 21.81 5.26
N TRP A 464 -15.24 22.43 4.30
CA TRP A 464 -16.19 23.52 4.52
C TRP A 464 -17.02 23.31 5.79
N THR A 465 -17.03 24.30 6.68
CA THR A 465 -17.78 24.28 7.93
C THR A 465 -19.27 24.43 7.62
N PRO A 466 -20.15 23.47 7.94
CA PRO A 466 -21.58 23.63 7.73
C PRO A 466 -22.11 24.81 8.55
N PRO A 467 -22.94 25.70 7.97
CA PRO A 467 -23.51 26.81 8.71
C PRO A 467 -24.44 26.30 9.83
N PRO A 468 -24.67 27.10 10.88
CA PRO A 468 -25.53 26.74 12.00
C PRO A 468 -26.91 26.24 11.53
N PRO A 469 -27.53 25.27 12.23
CA PRO A 469 -27.25 24.83 13.60
C PRO A 469 -26.34 23.60 13.73
N ASN A 470 -25.86 23.02 12.62
CA ASN A 470 -25.05 21.81 12.63
C ASN A 470 -23.54 22.09 12.83
N ALA A 471 -23.20 23.17 13.54
CA ALA A 471 -21.85 23.64 13.80
C ALA A 471 -21.10 22.78 14.83
N GLY A 472 -21.20 21.45 14.71
CA GLY A 472 -20.27 20.52 15.35
C GLY A 472 -19.03 20.38 14.47
N SER A 473 -17.85 20.52 15.06
CA SER A 473 -16.61 20.09 14.40
C SER A 473 -16.67 18.57 14.24
N MET A 474 -16.97 18.07 13.05
CA MET A 474 -16.66 16.67 12.76
C MET A 474 -15.15 16.50 12.96
N PRO A 475 -14.69 15.44 13.64
CA PRO A 475 -13.27 15.13 13.67
C PRO A 475 -12.75 15.02 12.23
N ARG A 476 -11.53 15.51 11.99
CA ARG A 476 -10.87 15.44 10.68
C ARG A 476 -10.49 13.98 10.37
N MET A 477 -11.49 13.16 10.08
CA MET A 477 -11.30 11.76 9.70
C MET A 477 -10.98 11.62 8.20
N GLY A 478 -10.88 12.75 7.48
CA GLY A 478 -10.57 12.79 6.06
C GLY A 478 -11.67 12.19 5.17
N VAL A 479 -11.73 12.68 3.92
CA VAL A 479 -12.67 12.22 2.88
C VAL A 479 -11.93 11.36 1.87
N PHE A 480 -12.52 10.25 1.45
CA PHE A 480 -11.95 9.38 0.42
C PHE A 480 -12.01 10.04 -0.97
N HIS A 481 -10.89 10.02 -1.68
CA HIS A 481 -10.78 10.42 -3.09
C HIS A 481 -10.62 9.22 -4.01
N HIS A 482 -9.90 8.20 -3.54
CA HIS A 482 -9.72 6.93 -4.25
C HIS A 482 -9.78 5.77 -3.25
N PHE A 483 -10.38 4.65 -3.64
CA PHE A 483 -10.53 3.46 -2.81
C PHE A 483 -10.55 2.21 -3.67
N ARG A 484 -9.58 1.33 -3.46
CA ARG A 484 -9.41 0.07 -4.19
C ARG A 484 -9.20 -1.07 -3.20
N ILE A 485 -9.82 -2.22 -3.50
CA ILE A 485 -9.69 -3.46 -2.75
C ILE A 485 -9.04 -4.47 -3.69
N ASP A 486 -7.92 -5.04 -3.29
CA ASP A 486 -7.20 -6.12 -3.99
C ASP A 486 -7.21 -7.42 -3.18
#